data_AF-A0A1G5Q682-F1
#
_entry.id   AF-A0A1G5Q682-F1
#
_cell.length_a   1.000
_cell.length_b   1.000
_cell.length_c   1.000
_cell.angle_alpha   90.00
_cell.angle_beta   90.00
_cell.angle_gamma   90.00
#
_symmetry.space_group_name_H-M   'P 1'
#
loop_
_entity.id
_entity.type
_entity.pdbx_description
1 polymer ?
#
loop_
_entity_poly.entity_id
_entity_poly.type
_entity_poly.pdbx_seq_one_letter_code
_entity_poly.pdbx_strand_id
1 'polypeptide(L)'
;MIPALFQILFGNQRNLLKETAEVFRKNAEEEGQRAHDFQLATLAQLSAEFQRADSHLFDRLIDGVNRLPRPLLALGTFGLLISAMFDPVWFAARMQGLALVPDPLWWLLGVIVTFYFGARHQMKGQAHQTQIAQALAHLPQVIETLSVTDQPRTAQHEEEQPDPTVSDLSLDQNPALMRWHQSNAQA
;
A
#
# COMPACT_ATOMS: atom_id res chain seq x y z
N MET A 1 53.49 29.35 -43.07
CA MET A 1 52.25 28.56 -43.27
C MET A 1 52.32 27.18 -42.60
N ILE A 2 52.83 27.10 -41.37
CA ILE A 2 52.92 25.87 -40.56
C ILE A 2 52.04 25.91 -39.28
N PRO A 3 51.58 27.07 -38.73
CA PRO A 3 50.70 27.06 -37.54
C PRO A 3 49.30 26.48 -37.81
N ALA A 4 48.77 26.65 -39.04
CA ALA A 4 47.44 26.19 -39.41
C ALA A 4 47.34 24.66 -39.51
N LEU A 5 48.44 23.97 -39.86
CA LEU A 5 48.46 22.51 -39.99
C LEU A 5 48.46 21.82 -38.62
N PHE A 6 49.09 22.43 -37.61
CA PHE A 6 49.07 21.92 -36.23
C PHE A 6 47.71 22.13 -35.55
N GLN A 7 46.97 23.18 -35.87
CA GLN A 7 45.61 23.39 -35.35
C GLN A 7 44.59 22.37 -35.90
N ILE A 8 44.76 21.91 -37.13
CA ILE A 8 43.89 20.89 -37.74
C ILE A 8 44.15 19.49 -37.15
N LEU A 9 45.41 19.18 -36.82
CA LEU A 9 45.81 17.90 -36.23
C LEU A 9 45.51 17.79 -34.72
N PHE A 10 45.56 18.90 -33.98
CA PHE A 10 45.39 18.89 -32.51
C PHE A 10 44.11 19.57 -32.00
N GLY A 11 43.34 20.25 -32.86
CA GLY A 11 42.13 20.99 -32.47
C GLY A 11 40.92 20.12 -32.10
N ASN A 12 40.96 18.80 -32.34
CA ASN A 12 39.82 17.90 -32.16
C ASN A 12 40.01 16.84 -31.04
N GLN A 13 41.16 16.84 -30.35
CA GLN A 13 41.52 15.75 -29.43
C GLN A 13 40.91 15.85 -28.02
N ARG A 14 40.30 16.99 -27.63
CA ARG A 14 39.67 17.11 -26.31
C ARG A 14 38.37 16.29 -26.18
N ASN A 15 37.65 16.04 -27.28
CA ASN A 15 36.46 15.18 -27.26
C ASN A 15 36.84 13.69 -27.32
N LEU A 16 37.84 13.32 -28.11
CA LEU A 16 38.27 11.91 -28.25
C LEU A 16 38.89 11.35 -26.96
N LEU A 17 39.58 12.17 -26.18
CA LEU A 17 40.10 11.76 -24.86
C LEU A 17 38.99 11.57 -23.83
N LYS A 18 37.91 12.36 -23.90
CA LYS A 18 36.72 12.18 -23.07
C LYS A 18 35.97 10.90 -23.47
N GLU A 19 35.77 10.71 -24.77
CA GLU A 19 35.09 9.55 -25.36
C GLU A 19 35.88 8.25 -25.14
N THR A 20 37.22 8.30 -25.11
CA THR A 20 38.08 7.14 -24.80
C THR A 20 38.22 6.92 -23.28
N ALA A 21 38.18 7.96 -22.46
CA ALA A 21 38.21 7.81 -20.99
C ALA A 21 36.88 7.24 -20.44
N GLU A 22 35.75 7.56 -21.07
CA GLU A 22 34.45 6.92 -20.80
C GLU A 22 34.44 5.42 -21.17
N VAL A 23 35.29 4.99 -22.11
CA VAL A 23 35.45 3.56 -22.49
C VAL A 23 36.24 2.76 -21.45
N PHE A 24 37.11 3.39 -20.65
CA PHE A 24 37.91 2.70 -19.61
C PHE A 24 37.41 2.90 -18.17
N ARG A 25 36.46 3.80 -17.93
CA ARG A 25 35.79 3.95 -16.64
C ARG A 25 34.28 3.92 -16.83
N LYS A 26 33.70 2.74 -16.57
CA LYS A 26 32.26 2.49 -16.54
C LYS A 26 31.53 3.66 -15.87
N ASN A 27 30.66 4.34 -16.61
CA ASN A 27 29.85 5.43 -16.08
C ASN A 27 28.99 4.90 -14.93
N ALA A 28 29.35 5.27 -13.69
CA ALA A 28 28.64 4.86 -12.49
C ALA A 28 27.17 5.33 -12.51
N GLU A 29 26.89 6.48 -13.13
CA GLU A 29 25.54 7.03 -13.33
C GLU A 29 24.68 6.15 -14.26
N GLU A 30 25.22 5.74 -15.42
CA GLU A 30 24.49 4.90 -16.38
C GLU A 30 24.30 3.48 -15.84
N GLU A 31 25.21 2.99 -15.00
CA GLU A 31 25.03 1.73 -14.28
C GLU A 31 23.95 1.85 -13.19
N GLY A 32 23.93 2.96 -12.44
CA GLY A 32 22.91 3.25 -11.44
C GLY A 32 21.50 3.39 -12.03
N GLN A 33 21.35 4.10 -13.16
CA GLN A 33 20.07 4.20 -13.88
C GLN A 33 19.60 2.85 -14.40
N ARG A 34 20.47 2.06 -15.03
CA ARG A 34 20.11 0.71 -15.49
C ARG A 34 19.72 -0.23 -14.35
N ALA A 35 20.39 -0.14 -13.20
CA ALA A 35 20.05 -0.92 -12.02
C ALA A 35 18.69 -0.51 -11.44
N HIS A 36 18.40 0.80 -11.38
CA HIS A 36 17.12 1.33 -10.93
C HIS A 36 15.97 0.95 -11.87
N ASP A 37 16.19 1.05 -13.19
CA ASP A 37 15.20 0.64 -14.20
C ASP A 37 14.93 -0.86 -14.16
N PHE A 38 15.98 -1.66 -13.94
CA PHE A 38 15.83 -3.10 -13.73
C PHE A 38 15.03 -3.41 -12.45
N GLN A 39 15.27 -2.69 -11.35
CA GLN A 39 14.49 -2.84 -10.11
C GLN A 39 13.04 -2.45 -10.31
N LEU A 40 12.76 -1.33 -10.97
CA LEU A 40 11.39 -0.90 -11.30
C LEU A 40 10.69 -1.91 -12.21
N ALA A 41 11.37 -2.42 -13.24
CA ALA A 41 10.82 -3.44 -14.11
C ALA A 41 10.53 -4.75 -13.36
N THR A 42 11.42 -5.15 -12.45
CA THR A 42 11.23 -6.34 -11.60
C THR A 42 10.04 -6.15 -10.66
N LEU A 43 9.91 -5.00 -9.99
CA LEU A 43 8.77 -4.69 -9.12
C LEU A 43 7.46 -4.60 -9.92
N ALA A 44 7.49 -4.02 -11.11
CA ALA A 44 6.33 -3.95 -11.99
C ALA A 44 5.85 -5.35 -12.41
N GLN A 45 6.77 -6.22 -12.83
CA GLN A 45 6.46 -7.60 -13.20
C GLN A 45 5.97 -8.42 -12.00
N LEU A 46 6.64 -8.29 -10.85
CA LEU A 46 6.22 -8.93 -9.60
C LEU A 46 4.79 -8.50 -9.23
N SER A 47 4.48 -7.20 -9.30
CA SER A 47 3.16 -6.66 -9.00
C SER A 47 2.08 -7.14 -9.99
N ALA A 48 2.45 -7.30 -11.27
CA ALA A 48 1.54 -7.77 -12.31
C ALA A 48 1.22 -9.26 -12.18
N GLU A 49 2.13 -10.06 -11.62
CA GLU A 49 1.86 -11.47 -11.29
C GLU A 49 0.98 -11.60 -10.03
N PHE A 50 1.21 -10.79 -8.99
CA PHE A 50 0.39 -10.84 -7.77
C PHE A 50 -1.03 -10.28 -7.94
N GLN A 51 -1.25 -9.37 -8.89
CA GLN A 51 -2.58 -8.83 -9.19
C GLN A 51 -3.49 -9.83 -9.93
N ARG A 52 -2.91 -10.86 -10.57
CA ARG A 52 -3.68 -11.96 -11.17
C ARG A 52 -3.98 -13.05 -10.15
N ALA A 53 -4.61 -12.67 -9.04
CA ALA A 53 -5.47 -13.61 -8.34
C ALA A 53 -6.77 -13.69 -9.13
N ASP A 54 -6.79 -14.52 -10.19
CA ASP A 54 -8.01 -14.86 -10.92
C ASP A 54 -8.96 -15.58 -9.95
N SER A 55 -9.71 -14.80 -9.18
CA SER A 55 -10.77 -15.30 -8.32
C SER A 55 -11.88 -15.80 -9.23
N HIS A 56 -11.85 -17.11 -9.49
CA HIS A 56 -12.88 -17.77 -10.27
C HIS A 56 -14.27 -17.49 -9.66
N LEU A 57 -15.29 -17.36 -10.51
CA LEU A 57 -16.68 -17.16 -10.05
C LEU A 57 -17.12 -18.25 -9.06
N PHE A 58 -16.59 -19.47 -9.21
CA PHE A 58 -16.78 -20.58 -8.28
C PHE A 58 -16.21 -20.26 -6.89
N ASP A 59 -14.99 -19.72 -6.81
CA ASP A 59 -14.41 -19.33 -5.52
C ASP A 59 -15.26 -18.25 -4.86
N ARG A 60 -15.73 -17.26 -5.61
CA ARG A 60 -16.61 -16.20 -5.06
C ARG A 60 -17.95 -16.76 -4.57
N LEU A 61 -18.50 -17.76 -5.25
CA LEU A 61 -19.72 -18.45 -4.82
C LEU A 61 -19.48 -19.22 -3.51
N ILE A 62 -18.44 -20.05 -3.46
CA ILE A 62 -18.08 -20.82 -2.27
C ILE A 62 -17.75 -19.91 -1.10
N ASP A 63 -17.08 -18.79 -1.35
CA ASP A 63 -16.78 -17.79 -0.33
C ASP A 63 -18.04 -17.06 0.15
N GLY A 64 -18.98 -16.81 -0.76
CA GLY A 64 -20.33 -16.32 -0.45
C GLY A 64 -21.05 -17.29 0.49
N VAL A 65 -21.19 -18.56 0.09
CA VAL A 65 -21.84 -19.63 0.87
C VAL A 65 -21.24 -19.76 2.27
N ASN A 66 -19.92 -19.70 2.38
CA ASN A 66 -19.23 -19.77 3.67
C ASN A 66 -19.39 -18.51 4.54
N ARG A 67 -19.79 -17.39 3.96
CA ARG A 67 -20.10 -16.14 4.66
C ARG A 67 -21.59 -16.00 4.99
N LEU A 68 -22.45 -16.82 4.40
CA LEU A 68 -23.89 -16.87 4.70
C LEU A 68 -24.27 -17.25 6.14
N PRO A 69 -23.47 -18.00 6.94
CA PRO A 69 -23.92 -18.38 8.28
C PRO A 69 -24.28 -17.19 9.17
N ARG A 70 -23.49 -16.11 9.15
CA ARG A 70 -23.77 -14.88 9.92
C ARG A 70 -25.10 -14.22 9.53
N PRO A 71 -25.35 -13.87 8.25
CA PRO A 71 -26.62 -13.27 7.85
C PRO A 71 -27.80 -14.24 8.00
N LEU A 72 -27.61 -15.55 7.77
CA LEU A 72 -28.67 -16.54 7.98
C LEU A 72 -29.08 -16.65 9.45
N LEU A 73 -28.13 -16.57 10.40
CA LEU A 73 -28.46 -16.55 11.83
C LEU A 73 -29.29 -15.31 12.18
N ALA A 74 -28.89 -14.13 11.69
CA ALA A 74 -29.63 -12.89 11.94
C ALA A 74 -31.03 -12.92 11.31
N LEU A 75 -31.14 -13.30 10.04
CA LEU A 75 -32.44 -13.40 9.37
C LEU A 75 -33.31 -14.51 9.98
N GLY A 76 -32.69 -15.61 10.40
CA GLY A 76 -33.35 -16.72 11.08
C GLY A 76 -33.95 -16.32 12.42
N THR A 77 -33.24 -15.53 13.23
CA THR A 77 -33.79 -15.04 14.51
C THR A 77 -34.95 -14.08 14.29
N PHE A 78 -34.86 -13.17 13.31
CA PHE A 78 -36.00 -12.33 12.93
C PHE A 78 -37.18 -13.16 12.41
N GLY A 79 -36.92 -14.17 11.58
CA GLY A 79 -37.94 -15.09 11.09
C GLY A 79 -38.64 -15.85 12.22
N LEU A 80 -37.89 -16.33 13.22
CA LEU A 80 -38.46 -16.96 14.41
C LEU A 80 -39.34 -15.98 15.19
N LEU A 81 -38.89 -14.74 15.39
CA LEU A 81 -39.66 -13.71 16.08
C LEU A 81 -40.98 -13.40 15.36
N ILE A 82 -40.92 -13.26 14.03
CA ILE A 82 -42.10 -13.03 13.20
C ILE A 82 -43.04 -14.25 13.24
N SER A 83 -42.49 -15.47 13.16
CA SER A 83 -43.30 -16.71 13.23
C SER A 83 -44.06 -16.84 14.55
N ALA A 84 -43.46 -16.42 15.66
CA ALA A 84 -44.10 -16.41 16.96
C ALA A 84 -45.28 -15.44 17.04
N MET A 85 -45.24 -14.33 16.29
CA MET A 85 -46.36 -13.38 16.21
C MET A 85 -47.43 -13.79 15.19
N PHE A 86 -47.02 -14.45 14.09
CA PHE A 86 -47.93 -14.86 13.03
C PHE A 86 -48.76 -16.09 13.39
N ASP A 87 -48.13 -17.12 13.97
CA ASP A 87 -48.80 -18.33 14.46
C ASP A 87 -48.16 -18.82 15.78
N PRO A 88 -48.67 -18.34 16.93
CA PRO A 88 -48.08 -18.67 18.22
C PRO A 88 -48.26 -20.15 18.61
N VAL A 89 -49.32 -20.81 18.13
CA VAL A 89 -49.59 -22.22 18.47
C VAL A 89 -48.62 -23.13 17.72
N TRP A 90 -48.40 -22.85 16.43
CA TRP A 90 -47.40 -23.57 15.64
C TRP A 90 -45.99 -23.40 16.21
N PHE A 91 -45.63 -22.18 16.62
CA PHE A 91 -44.34 -21.90 17.23
C PHE A 91 -44.15 -22.64 18.57
N ALA A 92 -45.13 -22.57 19.47
CA ALA A 92 -45.08 -23.24 20.77
C ALA A 92 -44.89 -24.77 20.64
N ALA A 93 -45.60 -25.39 19.68
CA ALA A 93 -45.45 -26.83 19.42
C ALA A 93 -44.02 -27.21 19.00
N ARG A 94 -43.29 -26.36 18.26
CA ARG A 94 -41.88 -26.60 17.91
C ARG A 94 -40.95 -26.34 19.09
N MET A 95 -41.23 -25.34 19.93
CA MET A 95 -40.44 -25.07 21.14
C MET A 95 -40.53 -26.24 22.13
N GLN A 96 -41.67 -26.95 22.18
CA GLN A 96 -41.79 -28.20 22.94
C GLN A 96 -40.81 -29.28 22.47
N GLY A 97 -40.64 -29.42 21.16
CA GLY A 97 -39.66 -30.33 20.57
C GLY A 97 -38.21 -29.95 20.91
N LEU A 98 -37.90 -28.65 20.89
CA LEU A 98 -36.58 -28.15 21.29
C LEU A 98 -36.29 -28.40 22.78
N ALA A 99 -37.31 -28.30 23.65
CA ALA A 99 -37.17 -28.59 25.07
C ALA A 99 -36.87 -30.06 25.38
N LEU A 100 -37.20 -30.97 24.46
CA LEU A 100 -36.90 -32.40 24.57
C LEU A 100 -35.49 -32.76 24.09
N VAL A 101 -34.75 -31.83 23.50
CA VAL A 101 -33.38 -32.07 23.04
C VAL A 101 -32.47 -32.25 24.26
N PRO A 102 -31.76 -33.38 24.39
CA PRO A 102 -30.86 -33.62 25.52
C PRO A 102 -29.74 -32.58 25.64
N ASP A 103 -29.41 -32.18 26.87
CA ASP A 103 -28.31 -31.25 27.19
C ASP A 103 -26.98 -31.59 26.50
N PRO A 104 -26.54 -32.87 26.40
CA PRO A 104 -25.29 -33.21 25.73
C PRO A 104 -25.25 -32.81 24.24
N LEU A 105 -26.39 -32.79 23.54
CA LEU A 105 -26.43 -32.38 22.14
C LEU A 105 -26.21 -30.88 21.97
N TRP A 106 -26.65 -30.08 22.94
CA TRP A 106 -26.37 -28.64 22.96
C TRP A 106 -24.88 -28.36 23.12
N TRP A 107 -24.20 -29.13 23.98
CA TRP A 107 -22.75 -29.07 24.12
C TRP A 107 -22.03 -29.45 22.83
N LEU A 108 -22.45 -30.55 22.18
CA LEU A 108 -21.88 -31.00 20.92
C LEU A 108 -22.03 -29.95 19.81
N LEU A 109 -23.21 -29.35 19.68
CA LEU A 109 -23.46 -28.25 18.74
C LEU A 109 -22.49 -27.08 19.00
N GLY A 110 -22.37 -26.66 20.25
CA GLY A 110 -21.45 -25.59 20.66
C GLY A 110 -20.00 -25.89 20.30
N VAL A 111 -19.53 -27.12 20.54
CA VAL A 111 -18.17 -27.56 20.17
C VAL A 111 -17.96 -27.53 18.66
N ILE A 112 -18.87 -28.09 17.87
CA ILE A 112 -18.74 -28.16 16.40
C ILE A 112 -18.70 -26.75 15.80
N VAL A 113 -19.61 -25.87 16.23
CA VAL A 113 -19.68 -24.48 15.76
C VAL A 113 -18.41 -23.71 16.17
N THR A 114 -17.97 -23.86 17.42
CA THR A 114 -16.73 -23.23 17.91
C THR A 114 -15.50 -23.71 17.14
N PHE A 115 -15.43 -25.00 16.83
CA PHE A 115 -14.33 -25.55 16.04
C PHE A 115 -14.33 -25.00 14.60
N TYR A 116 -15.48 -25.05 13.92
CA TYR A 116 -15.64 -24.59 12.54
C TYR A 116 -15.31 -23.10 12.38
N PHE A 117 -15.88 -22.24 13.22
CA PHE A 117 -15.65 -20.80 13.13
C PHE A 117 -14.35 -20.37 13.81
N GLY A 118 -13.92 -21.06 14.87
CA GLY A 118 -12.68 -20.77 15.59
C GLY A 118 -11.44 -20.97 14.72
N ALA A 119 -11.39 -22.05 13.94
CA ALA A 119 -10.28 -22.30 13.02
C ALA A 119 -10.24 -21.27 11.87
N ARG A 120 -11.40 -20.86 11.34
CA ARG A 120 -11.49 -19.89 10.23
C ARG A 120 -11.13 -18.45 10.64
N HIS A 121 -11.41 -18.07 11.88
CA HIS A 121 -11.03 -16.75 12.39
C HIS A 121 -9.52 -16.58 12.62
N GLN A 122 -8.79 -17.67 12.92
CA GLN A 122 -7.33 -17.62 13.13
C GLN A 122 -6.57 -17.27 11.85
N MET A 123 -7.02 -17.75 10.68
CA MET A 123 -6.35 -17.48 9.40
C MET A 123 -6.36 -16.00 9.01
N LYS A 124 -7.38 -15.24 9.43
CA LYS A 124 -7.50 -13.82 9.10
C LYS A 124 -6.61 -12.92 9.96
N GLY A 125 -6.16 -13.40 11.11
CA GLY A 125 -5.20 -12.70 11.98
C GLY A 125 -3.80 -12.60 11.39
N GLN A 126 -3.42 -13.54 10.50
CA GLN A 126 -2.09 -13.55 9.89
C GLN A 126 -1.87 -12.37 8.94
N ALA A 127 -2.90 -11.94 8.19
CA ALA A 127 -2.80 -10.78 7.30
C ALA A 127 -2.49 -9.47 8.04
N HIS A 128 -3.00 -9.30 9.26
CA HIS A 128 -2.67 -8.13 10.09
C HIS A 128 -1.24 -8.19 10.61
N GLN A 129 -0.72 -9.38 10.95
CA GLN A 129 0.68 -9.55 11.33
C GLN A 129 1.61 -9.24 10.16
N THR A 130 1.26 -9.64 8.94
CA THR A 130 2.04 -9.30 7.73
C THR A 130 2.05 -7.80 7.46
N GLN A 131 0.91 -7.11 7.64
CA GLN A 131 0.81 -5.66 7.48
C GLN A 131 1.63 -4.89 8.54
N ILE A 132 1.61 -5.36 9.79
CA ILE A 132 2.44 -4.79 10.87
C ILE A 132 3.92 -5.04 10.57
N ALA A 133 4.29 -6.24 10.11
CA ALA A 133 5.67 -6.55 9.74
C ALA A 133 6.18 -5.70 8.56
N GLN A 134 5.32 -5.46 7.55
CA GLN A 134 5.63 -4.56 6.43
C GLN A 134 5.75 -3.10 6.89
N ALA A 135 4.83 -2.63 7.73
CA ALA A 135 4.91 -1.27 8.30
C ALA A 135 6.20 -1.07 9.11
N LEU A 136 6.59 -2.07 9.91
CA LEU A 136 7.85 -2.06 10.66
C LEU A 136 9.08 -2.11 9.73
N ALA A 137 9.01 -2.81 8.60
CA ALA A 137 10.11 -2.89 7.64
C ALA A 137 10.38 -1.55 6.91
N HIS A 138 9.38 -0.67 6.78
CA HIS A 138 9.54 0.65 6.16
C HIS A 138 9.97 1.76 7.15
N LEU A 139 9.91 1.52 8.47
CA LEU A 139 10.38 2.47 9.48
C LEU A 139 11.83 2.96 9.29
N PRO A 140 12.84 2.11 9.00
CA PRO A 140 14.22 2.60 8.83
C PRO A 140 14.36 3.57 7.65
N GLN A 141 13.61 3.35 6.56
CA GLN A 141 13.58 4.25 5.40
C GLN A 141 12.95 5.61 5.73
N VAL A 142 11.88 5.62 6.52
CA VAL A 142 11.27 6.88 6.98
C VAL A 142 12.24 7.65 7.88
N ILE A 143 12.95 6.97 8.79
CA ILE A 143 13.95 7.59 9.67
C ILE A 143 15.13 8.15 8.86
N GLU A 144 15.59 7.44 7.84
CA GLU A 144 16.67 7.89 6.94
C GLU A 144 16.25 9.10 6.09
N THR A 145 15.02 9.11 5.58
CA THR A 145 14.50 10.25 4.82
C THR A 145 14.35 11.49 5.71
N LEU A 146 13.94 11.29 6.97
CA LEU A 146 13.85 12.35 7.97
C LEU A 146 15.25 12.84 8.40
N SER A 147 16.24 11.96 8.56
CA SER A 147 17.60 12.37 8.93
C SER A 147 18.35 13.08 7.80
N VAL A 148 18.07 12.74 6.54
CA VAL A 148 18.54 13.49 5.36
C VAL A 148 17.88 14.86 5.27
N THR A 149 16.62 14.98 5.71
CA THR A 149 15.89 16.26 5.75
C THR A 149 16.33 17.14 6.94
N ASP A 150 16.69 16.52 8.06
CA ASP A 150 17.16 17.18 9.29
C ASP A 150 18.67 17.49 9.30
N GLN A 151 19.40 17.09 8.24
CA GLN A 151 20.72 17.68 8.01
C GLN A 151 20.50 19.18 7.78
N PRO A 152 21.09 20.04 8.63
CA PRO A 152 21.04 21.47 8.36
C PRO A 152 21.60 21.63 6.95
N ARG A 153 20.84 22.29 6.07
CA ARG A 153 21.40 22.84 4.83
C ARG A 153 22.49 23.83 5.23
N THR A 154 23.68 23.33 5.56
CA THR A 154 24.95 23.98 5.31
C THR A 154 25.21 23.87 3.81
N ALA A 155 24.23 24.34 3.03
CA ALA A 155 24.54 24.90 1.73
C ALA A 155 25.37 26.14 2.07
N GLN A 156 26.67 25.98 1.86
CA GLN A 156 27.59 27.04 1.51
C GLN A 156 26.81 28.04 0.66
N HIS A 157 26.39 29.15 1.28
CA HIS A 157 26.16 30.37 0.54
C HIS A 157 27.56 30.80 0.08
N GLU A 158 28.02 30.26 -1.04
CA GLU A 158 28.83 31.09 -1.91
C GLU A 158 27.91 32.25 -2.30
N GLU A 159 28.35 33.46 -1.96
CA GLU A 159 27.68 34.72 -2.23
C GLU A 159 27.58 34.92 -3.75
N GLU A 160 26.68 34.19 -4.41
CA GLU A 160 26.27 34.51 -5.77
C GLU A 160 25.17 35.57 -5.65
N GLN A 161 25.59 36.79 -5.98
CA GLN A 161 24.80 38.02 -6.01
C GLN A 161 23.39 37.74 -6.57
N PRO A 162 22.32 38.25 -5.92
CA PRO A 162 20.97 37.84 -6.26
C PRO A 162 20.64 38.29 -7.69
N ASP A 163 20.31 37.32 -8.53
CA ASP A 163 19.63 37.57 -9.79
C ASP A 163 18.31 38.32 -9.47
N PRO A 164 18.11 39.55 -9.98
CA PRO A 164 16.99 40.41 -9.60
C PRO A 164 15.61 39.87 -10.00
N THR A 165 15.54 38.68 -10.60
CA THR A 165 14.31 38.08 -11.12
C THR A 165 13.56 37.18 -10.14
N VAL A 166 14.13 36.85 -8.98
CA VAL A 166 13.52 35.88 -8.03
C VAL A 166 12.94 36.52 -6.76
N SER A 167 13.10 37.84 -6.59
CA SER A 167 12.55 38.58 -5.44
C SER A 167 11.03 38.84 -5.50
N ASP A 168 10.31 38.33 -6.51
CA ASP A 168 8.88 38.58 -6.69
C ASP A 168 7.98 37.36 -6.40
N LEU A 169 8.50 36.31 -5.78
CA LEU A 169 7.64 35.32 -5.13
C LEU A 169 7.15 35.90 -3.79
N SER A 170 6.34 36.95 -3.89
CA SER A 170 5.50 37.44 -2.80
C SER A 170 4.79 36.24 -2.17
N LEU A 171 5.20 35.92 -0.94
CA LEU A 171 4.61 34.84 -0.13
C LEU A 171 3.09 34.99 0.02
N ASP A 172 2.58 36.21 -0.17
CA ASP A 172 1.16 36.57 -0.22
C ASP A 172 0.39 36.01 -1.44
N GLN A 173 1.05 35.56 -2.51
CA GLN A 173 0.39 35.02 -3.70
C GLN A 173 0.28 33.48 -3.70
N ASN A 174 0.72 32.78 -2.65
CA ASN A 174 0.65 31.33 -2.61
C ASN A 174 -0.82 30.84 -2.41
N PRO A 175 -1.45 30.22 -3.42
CA PRO A 175 -2.87 29.84 -3.35
C PRO A 175 -3.13 28.67 -2.40
N ALA A 176 -2.11 27.88 -2.05
CA ALA A 176 -2.24 26.80 -1.08
C ALA A 176 -2.28 27.34 0.36
N LEU A 177 -1.43 28.33 0.67
CA LEU A 177 -1.40 29.02 1.97
C LEU A 177 -2.69 29.80 2.23
N MET A 178 -3.21 30.50 1.21
CA MET A 178 -4.49 31.21 1.30
C MET A 178 -5.66 30.27 1.62
N ARG A 179 -5.73 29.10 0.98
CA ARG A 179 -6.75 28.08 1.26
C ARG A 179 -6.63 27.52 2.68
N TRP A 180 -5.41 27.28 3.14
CA TRP A 180 -5.17 26.79 4.50
C TRP A 180 -5.61 27.82 5.55
N HIS A 181 -5.23 29.08 5.39
CA HIS A 181 -5.67 30.17 6.29
C HIS A 181 -7.19 30.33 6.30
N GLN A 182 -7.87 30.23 5.15
CA GLN A 182 -9.32 30.27 5.07
C GLN A 182 -9.99 29.09 5.80
N SER A 183 -9.41 27.88 5.69
CA SER A 183 -9.93 26.71 6.39
C SER A 183 -9.73 26.78 7.91
N ASN A 184 -8.64 27.40 8.36
CA ASN A 184 -8.28 27.50 9.78
C ASN A 184 -8.98 28.68 10.49
N ALA A 185 -9.52 29.65 9.73
CA ALA A 185 -10.31 30.76 10.27
C ALA A 185 -11.81 30.45 10.41
N GLN A 186 -12.26 29.29 9.92
CA GLN A 186 -13.66 28.83 9.99
C GLN A 186 -13.89 27.73 11.04
N ALA A 187 -12.85 27.36 11.81
CA ALA A 187 -12.91 26.47 12.96
C ALA A 187 -12.85 27.26 14.26
#